data_AF-A0A2N2JN28-F1
#
_entry.id   AF-A0A2N2JN28-F1
#
_cell.length_a   1.000
_cell.length_b   1.000
_cell.length_c   1.000
_cell.angle_alpha   90.00
_cell.angle_beta   90.00
_cell.angle_gamma   90.00
#
_symmetry.space_group_name_H-M   'P 1'
#
loop_
_entity.id
_entity.type
_entity.pdbx_description
1 polymer ?
#
loop_
_entity_poly.entity_id
_entity_poly.type
_entity_poly.pdbx_seq_one_letter_code
_entity_poly.pdbx_strand_id
1 'polypeptide(L)'
;MAKPTYDSVSRLADKLHRQYQAEYAGKPRHTRPLEPIERVIGKMRALAGKAAKLAGPKGREVEKIVTDRLALYVHERDAIAAARFEDPSVAEMHGLSQGINRALALWRRHFSGQNRLVVDLSLLDQIVSALAAARPRLAALLEEKRSLELSGALNTVESELMLIADERSEIEKARRNATPEQRAAALATRANRWLDQVRIHFTGHPRASCEPERLREIVRRLEAIAEEMRAPEHAAAHADNVALIAERTPALAAEADAIAAAIAAAKPREVASVLGAAANRIIELYAEHFAGQSRATRNLSLLGDLCDRLGSIRDQMAGLLTDDDTVTANNLHIVESRLEAYEQEWVEIAKAKASQATGTPEDPLGGFLR
;
A
#
# COMPACT_ATOMS: atom_id res chain seq x y z
N MET A 1 -20.55 -39.30 -21.13
CA MET A 1 -20.17 -38.53 -19.92
C MET A 1 -20.56 -39.34 -18.69
N ALA A 2 -19.66 -39.49 -17.71
CA ALA A 2 -19.94 -40.24 -16.48
C ALA A 2 -21.12 -39.62 -15.70
N LYS A 3 -21.98 -40.46 -15.11
CA LYS A 3 -23.08 -39.98 -14.25
C LYS A 3 -22.49 -39.24 -13.04
N PRO A 4 -23.04 -38.07 -12.65
CA PRO A 4 -22.56 -37.35 -11.48
C PRO A 4 -22.75 -38.21 -10.22
N THR A 5 -21.69 -38.33 -9.42
CA THR A 5 -21.72 -39.00 -8.11
C THR A 5 -21.79 -37.96 -6.99
N TYR A 6 -22.29 -38.32 -5.81
CA TYR A 6 -22.33 -37.42 -4.64
C TYR A 6 -20.95 -36.79 -4.36
N ASP A 7 -19.90 -37.62 -4.32
CA ASP A 7 -18.54 -37.16 -4.02
C ASP A 7 -17.97 -36.22 -5.08
N SER A 8 -18.37 -36.40 -6.34
CA SER A 8 -17.93 -35.51 -7.43
C SER A 8 -18.58 -34.13 -7.34
N VAL A 9 -19.87 -34.09 -7.00
CA VAL A 9 -20.64 -32.84 -6.85
C VAL A 9 -20.19 -32.09 -5.61
N SER A 10 -20.04 -32.79 -4.48
CA SER A 10 -19.58 -32.20 -3.22
C SER A 10 -18.18 -31.59 -3.34
N ARG A 11 -17.21 -32.32 -3.91
CA ARG A 11 -15.84 -31.81 -4.14
C ARG A 11 -15.81 -30.57 -5.02
N LEU A 12 -16.64 -30.52 -6.07
CA LEU A 12 -16.74 -29.35 -6.94
C LEU A 12 -17.38 -28.16 -6.22
N ALA A 13 -18.42 -28.41 -5.41
CA ALA A 13 -19.05 -27.37 -4.61
C ALA A 13 -18.06 -26.74 -3.63
N ASP A 14 -17.24 -27.55 -2.95
CA ASP A 14 -16.21 -27.07 -2.02
C ASP A 14 -15.05 -26.37 -2.70
N LYS A 15 -14.67 -26.81 -3.91
CA LYS A 15 -13.69 -26.10 -4.73
C LYS A 15 -14.19 -24.69 -5.10
N LEU A 16 -15.43 -24.58 -5.59
CA LEU A 16 -16.04 -23.29 -5.92
C LEU A 16 -16.21 -22.42 -4.67
N HIS A 17 -16.55 -23.01 -3.53
CA HIS A 17 -16.68 -22.26 -2.28
C HIS A 17 -15.35 -21.72 -1.77
N ARG A 18 -14.26 -22.49 -1.87
CA ARG A 18 -12.92 -22.00 -1.57
C ARG A 18 -12.50 -20.87 -2.51
N GLN A 19 -12.83 -20.98 -3.79
CA GLN A 19 -12.60 -19.88 -4.75
C GLN A 19 -13.37 -18.63 -4.34
N TYR A 20 -14.66 -18.76 -4.01
CA TYR A 20 -15.47 -17.65 -3.50
C TYR A 20 -14.85 -17.04 -2.23
N GLN A 21 -14.49 -17.84 -1.24
CA GLN A 21 -13.92 -17.31 0.00
C GLN A 21 -12.59 -16.58 -0.24
N ALA A 22 -11.71 -17.13 -1.07
CA ALA A 22 -10.44 -16.48 -1.40
C ALA A 22 -10.62 -15.14 -2.12
N GLU A 23 -11.61 -15.06 -3.00
CA GLU A 23 -11.82 -13.87 -3.84
C GLU A 23 -12.73 -12.82 -3.18
N TYR A 24 -13.64 -13.20 -2.27
CA TYR A 24 -14.74 -12.34 -1.78
C TYR A 24 -14.85 -12.24 -0.26
N ALA A 25 -14.42 -13.23 0.53
CA ALA A 25 -14.59 -13.13 1.98
C ALA A 25 -13.71 -12.02 2.58
N GLY A 26 -14.27 -11.22 3.49
CA GLY A 26 -13.56 -10.16 4.21
C GLY A 26 -13.27 -8.87 3.42
N LYS A 27 -13.65 -8.79 2.14
CA LYS A 27 -13.35 -7.61 1.30
C LYS A 27 -14.52 -6.62 1.27
N PRO A 28 -14.31 -5.31 1.16
CA PRO A 28 -15.43 -4.37 0.97
C PRO A 28 -16.12 -4.58 -0.39
N ARG A 29 -17.46 -4.61 -0.43
CA ARG A 29 -18.24 -5.01 -1.62
C ARG A 29 -17.98 -4.13 -2.85
N HIS A 30 -17.79 -2.84 -2.68
CA HIS A 30 -17.53 -1.88 -3.76
C HIS A 30 -16.16 -2.06 -4.44
N THR A 31 -15.23 -2.76 -3.81
CA THR A 31 -13.89 -3.05 -4.39
C THR A 31 -13.85 -4.34 -5.20
N ARG A 32 -14.90 -5.16 -5.14
CA ARG A 32 -14.85 -6.52 -5.70
C ARG A 32 -15.25 -6.52 -7.18
N PRO A 33 -14.56 -7.30 -8.03
CA PRO A 33 -14.97 -7.47 -9.42
C PRO A 33 -16.24 -8.31 -9.53
N LEU A 34 -17.17 -7.93 -10.42
CA LEU A 34 -18.41 -8.68 -10.69
C LEU A 34 -18.15 -9.93 -11.55
N GLU A 35 -17.25 -9.84 -12.52
CA GLU A 35 -17.05 -10.92 -13.50
C GLU A 35 -16.63 -12.27 -12.88
N PRO A 36 -15.74 -12.35 -11.86
CA PRO A 36 -15.39 -13.63 -11.26
C PRO A 36 -16.54 -14.27 -10.47
N ILE A 37 -17.35 -13.49 -9.75
CA ILE A 37 -18.52 -14.02 -9.03
C ILE A 37 -19.60 -14.49 -10.00
N GLU A 38 -19.79 -13.80 -11.12
CA GLU A 38 -20.67 -14.26 -12.21
C GLU A 38 -20.21 -15.60 -12.79
N ARG A 39 -18.89 -15.78 -12.98
CA ARG A 39 -18.32 -17.07 -13.40
C ARG A 39 -18.54 -18.17 -12.35
N VAL A 40 -18.40 -17.87 -11.05
CA VAL A 40 -18.69 -18.82 -9.97
C VAL A 40 -20.18 -19.17 -9.93
N ILE A 41 -21.07 -18.19 -10.05
CA ILE A 41 -22.53 -18.37 -10.14
C ILE A 41 -22.88 -19.27 -11.33
N GLY A 42 -22.34 -19.01 -12.51
CA GLY A 42 -22.59 -19.81 -13.71
C GLY A 42 -22.20 -21.29 -13.52
N LYS A 43 -21.01 -21.54 -12.95
CA LYS A 43 -20.55 -22.89 -12.61
C LYS A 43 -21.43 -23.54 -11.54
N MET A 44 -21.86 -22.78 -10.53
CA MET A 44 -22.68 -23.29 -9.44
C MET A 44 -24.12 -23.59 -9.90
N ARG A 45 -24.71 -22.80 -10.81
CA ARG A 45 -26.00 -23.11 -11.46
C ARG A 45 -25.94 -24.42 -12.24
N ALA A 46 -24.87 -24.62 -13.02
CA ALA A 46 -24.65 -25.87 -13.73
C ALA A 46 -24.48 -27.07 -12.78
N LEU A 47 -23.86 -26.85 -11.62
CA LEU A 47 -23.70 -27.86 -10.57
C LEU A 47 -25.02 -28.18 -9.87
N ALA A 48 -25.85 -27.17 -9.60
CA ALA A 48 -27.19 -27.34 -9.02
C ALA A 48 -28.07 -28.24 -9.90
N GLY A 49 -28.05 -28.03 -11.23
CA GLY A 49 -28.77 -28.90 -12.17
C GLY A 49 -28.27 -30.34 -12.22
N LYS A 50 -27.02 -30.61 -11.78
CA LYS A 50 -26.50 -31.98 -11.61
C LYS A 50 -26.89 -32.56 -10.24
N ALA A 51 -26.86 -31.73 -9.19
CA ALA A 51 -27.20 -32.13 -7.83
C ALA A 51 -28.68 -32.57 -7.73
N ALA A 52 -29.59 -31.85 -8.39
CA ALA A 52 -31.02 -32.17 -8.45
C ALA A 52 -31.34 -33.55 -9.07
N LYS A 53 -30.38 -34.17 -9.78
CA LYS A 53 -30.54 -35.50 -10.39
C LYS A 53 -30.04 -36.63 -9.49
N LEU A 54 -29.48 -36.30 -8.32
CA LEU A 54 -29.00 -37.29 -7.36
C LEU A 54 -30.17 -37.82 -6.53
N ALA A 55 -30.30 -39.13 -6.43
CA ALA A 55 -31.38 -39.76 -5.68
C ALA A 55 -31.07 -39.82 -4.17
N GLY A 56 -32.08 -40.10 -3.35
CA GLY A 56 -31.89 -40.46 -1.93
C GLY A 56 -31.45 -39.33 -0.99
N PRO A 57 -31.29 -39.64 0.31
CA PRO A 57 -31.06 -38.64 1.37
C PRO A 57 -29.77 -37.83 1.18
N LYS A 58 -28.66 -38.50 0.84
CA LYS A 58 -27.37 -37.86 0.58
C LYS A 58 -27.40 -36.93 -0.65
N GLY A 59 -28.26 -37.24 -1.64
CA GLY A 59 -28.45 -36.39 -2.82
C GLY A 59 -29.09 -35.06 -2.46
N ARG A 60 -30.17 -35.13 -1.67
CA ARG A 60 -30.86 -33.95 -1.16
C ARG A 60 -29.98 -33.06 -0.28
N GLU A 61 -29.09 -33.65 0.51
CA GLU A 61 -28.14 -32.89 1.33
C GLU A 61 -27.14 -32.11 0.45
N VAL A 62 -26.53 -32.77 -0.53
CA VAL A 62 -25.61 -32.14 -1.48
C VAL A 62 -26.33 -31.06 -2.31
N GLU A 63 -27.56 -31.34 -2.76
CA GLU A 63 -28.41 -30.38 -3.47
C GLU A 63 -28.70 -29.13 -2.63
N LYS A 64 -29.02 -29.31 -1.35
CA LYS A 64 -29.24 -28.20 -0.42
C LYS A 64 -27.98 -27.34 -0.29
N ILE A 65 -26.81 -27.94 -0.04
CA ILE A 65 -25.54 -27.21 0.07
C ILE A 65 -25.24 -26.39 -1.19
N VAL A 66 -25.44 -26.99 -2.36
CA VAL A 66 -25.20 -26.33 -3.65
C VAL A 66 -26.17 -25.17 -3.86
N THR A 67 -27.44 -25.34 -3.51
CA THR A 67 -28.49 -24.33 -3.66
C THR A 67 -28.30 -23.16 -2.68
N ASP A 68 -27.99 -23.45 -1.41
CA ASP A 68 -27.73 -22.43 -0.38
C ASP A 68 -26.49 -21.58 -0.77
N ARG A 69 -25.42 -22.23 -1.25
CA ARG A 69 -24.23 -21.53 -1.74
C ARG A 69 -24.51 -20.71 -3.00
N LEU A 70 -25.32 -21.22 -3.93
CA LEU A 70 -25.73 -20.46 -5.11
C LEU A 70 -26.50 -19.19 -4.71
N ALA A 71 -27.46 -19.30 -3.79
CA ALA A 71 -28.22 -18.17 -3.28
C ALA A 71 -27.30 -17.13 -2.62
N LEU A 72 -26.34 -17.57 -1.80
CA LEU A 72 -25.31 -16.71 -1.22
C LEU A 72 -24.55 -15.92 -2.29
N TYR A 73 -24.06 -16.59 -3.35
CA TYR A 73 -23.27 -15.91 -4.38
C TYR A 73 -24.09 -14.93 -5.22
N VAL A 74 -25.34 -15.29 -5.55
CA VAL A 74 -26.28 -14.41 -6.26
C VAL A 74 -26.54 -13.15 -5.45
N HIS A 75 -26.87 -13.31 -4.16
CA HIS A 75 -27.08 -12.19 -3.24
C HIS A 75 -25.83 -11.32 -3.11
N GLU A 76 -24.65 -11.93 -2.97
CA GLU A 76 -23.40 -11.18 -2.86
C GLU A 76 -23.07 -10.41 -4.15
N ARG A 77 -23.35 -10.98 -5.33
CA ARG A 77 -23.20 -10.31 -6.63
C ARG A 77 -24.14 -9.10 -6.74
N ASP A 78 -25.39 -9.22 -6.28
CA ASP A 78 -26.32 -8.09 -6.26
C ASP A 78 -25.89 -7.01 -5.26
N ALA A 79 -25.40 -7.41 -4.08
CA ALA A 79 -24.88 -6.48 -3.09
C ALA A 79 -23.59 -5.77 -3.55
N ILE A 80 -22.73 -6.44 -4.32
CA ILE A 80 -21.56 -5.82 -4.98
C ILE A 80 -22.03 -4.84 -6.06
N ALA A 81 -23.01 -5.22 -6.88
CA ALA A 81 -23.54 -4.33 -7.91
C ALA A 81 -24.15 -3.07 -7.28
N ALA A 82 -24.98 -3.22 -6.25
CA ALA A 82 -25.54 -2.09 -5.51
C ALA A 82 -24.43 -1.20 -4.91
N ALA A 83 -23.46 -1.80 -4.21
CA ALA A 83 -22.37 -1.05 -3.60
C ALA A 83 -21.44 -0.33 -4.60
N ARG A 84 -21.30 -0.85 -5.83
CA ARG A 84 -20.45 -0.25 -6.87
C ARG A 84 -21.16 0.79 -7.72
N PHE A 85 -22.41 0.54 -8.08
CA PHE A 85 -23.11 1.28 -9.13
C PHE A 85 -24.22 2.17 -8.60
N GLU A 86 -24.73 1.94 -7.39
CA GLU A 86 -25.84 2.74 -6.85
C GLU A 86 -25.39 3.87 -5.92
N ASP A 87 -24.15 3.87 -5.40
CA ASP A 87 -23.64 4.96 -4.57
C ASP A 87 -22.15 5.31 -4.84
N PRO A 88 -21.89 6.30 -5.72
CA PRO A 88 -20.54 6.81 -6.01
C PRO A 88 -19.75 7.25 -4.78
N SER A 89 -20.41 7.66 -3.69
CA SER A 89 -19.74 8.06 -2.47
C SER A 89 -18.98 6.91 -1.80
N VAL A 90 -19.39 5.66 -2.00
CA VAL A 90 -18.74 4.50 -1.36
C VAL A 90 -17.35 4.24 -1.93
N ALA A 91 -17.22 4.34 -3.25
CA ALA A 91 -15.93 4.23 -3.93
C ALA A 91 -14.99 5.38 -3.50
N GLU A 92 -15.53 6.59 -3.40
CA GLU A 92 -14.78 7.76 -2.97
C GLU A 92 -14.34 7.69 -1.49
N MET A 93 -15.25 7.30 -0.59
CA MET A 93 -14.94 7.07 0.83
C MET A 93 -13.76 6.10 0.97
N HIS A 94 -13.77 5.03 0.20
CA HIS A 94 -12.68 4.06 0.22
C HIS A 94 -11.37 4.64 -0.31
N GLY A 95 -11.40 5.39 -1.42
CA GLY A 95 -10.23 6.07 -1.95
C GLY A 95 -9.61 7.03 -0.92
N LEU A 96 -10.45 7.80 -0.22
CA LEU A 96 -10.01 8.69 0.86
C LEU A 96 -9.41 7.92 2.03
N SER A 97 -10.09 6.86 2.52
CA SER A 97 -9.57 6.03 3.60
C SER A 97 -8.21 5.40 3.27
N GLN A 98 -8.04 4.89 2.04
CA GLN A 98 -6.76 4.35 1.59
C GLN A 98 -5.66 5.42 1.55
N GLY A 99 -5.97 6.61 1.02
CA GLY A 99 -5.04 7.74 1.00
C GLY A 99 -4.59 8.17 2.40
N ILE A 100 -5.54 8.28 3.33
CA ILE A 100 -5.28 8.64 4.74
C ILE A 100 -4.42 7.58 5.42
N ASN A 101 -4.82 6.31 5.33
CA ASN A 101 -4.09 5.20 5.97
C ASN A 101 -2.63 5.16 5.51
N ARG A 102 -2.41 5.37 4.22
CA ARG A 102 -1.06 5.43 3.66
C ARG A 102 -0.25 6.62 4.16
N ALA A 103 -0.84 7.82 4.20
CA ALA A 103 -0.17 9.00 4.72
C ALA A 103 0.27 8.78 6.18
N LEU A 104 -0.62 8.20 7.00
CA LEU A 104 -0.31 7.84 8.39
C LEU A 104 0.72 6.71 8.50
N ALA A 105 0.71 5.75 7.58
CA ALA A 105 1.71 4.68 7.55
C ALA A 105 3.11 5.22 7.21
N LEU A 106 3.21 6.13 6.24
CA LEU A 106 4.46 6.84 5.94
C LEU A 106 4.95 7.66 7.13
N TRP A 107 4.05 8.38 7.81
CA TRP A 107 4.37 9.12 9.04
C TRP A 107 4.98 8.20 10.11
N ARG A 108 4.31 7.08 10.42
CA ARG A 108 4.78 6.10 11.40
C ARG A 108 6.16 5.53 11.04
N ARG A 109 6.41 5.22 9.77
CA ARG A 109 7.69 4.65 9.32
C ARG A 109 8.84 5.64 9.34
N HIS A 110 8.58 6.90 9.00
CA HIS A 110 9.64 7.84 8.67
C HIS A 110 9.88 8.95 9.70
N PHE A 111 8.96 9.16 10.65
CA PHE A 111 9.04 10.22 11.64
C PHE A 111 8.84 9.74 13.07
N SER A 112 7.86 8.86 13.32
CA SER A 112 7.58 8.39 14.67
C SER A 112 8.80 7.68 15.27
N GLY A 113 9.29 8.20 16.41
CA GLY A 113 10.48 7.70 17.10
C GLY A 113 11.80 7.91 16.35
N GLN A 114 11.80 8.63 15.22
CA GLN A 114 13.00 8.88 14.42
C GLN A 114 13.76 10.11 14.93
N ASN A 115 15.08 10.12 14.69
CA ASN A 115 15.89 11.28 15.03
C ASN A 115 15.52 12.47 14.12
N ARG A 116 14.97 13.52 14.73
CA ARG A 116 14.55 14.77 14.07
C ARG A 116 15.63 15.44 13.21
N LEU A 117 16.91 15.18 13.47
CA LEU A 117 18.00 15.73 12.66
C LEU A 117 18.06 15.10 11.25
N VAL A 118 17.61 13.85 11.09
CA VAL A 118 17.82 13.07 9.86
C VAL A 118 16.53 12.76 9.08
N VAL A 119 15.37 13.10 9.62
CA VAL A 119 14.08 12.93 8.92
C VAL A 119 13.93 13.92 7.77
N ASP A 120 13.09 13.62 6.78
CA ASP A 120 12.91 14.48 5.61
C ASP A 120 11.70 15.42 5.78
N LEU A 121 11.94 16.72 5.82
CA LEU A 121 10.86 17.70 5.98
C LEU A 121 9.89 17.72 4.79
N SER A 122 10.32 17.32 3.60
CA SER A 122 9.43 17.40 2.46
C SER A 122 8.53 16.19 2.30
N LEU A 123 8.97 15.01 2.71
CA LEU A 123 8.05 13.90 2.95
C LEU A 123 7.00 14.26 4.03
N LEU A 124 7.39 15.02 5.07
CA LEU A 124 6.44 15.50 6.07
C LEU A 124 5.39 16.43 5.43
N ASP A 125 5.84 17.38 4.61
CA ASP A 125 4.96 18.30 3.89
C ASP A 125 3.99 17.56 2.96
N GLN A 126 4.46 16.50 2.29
CA GLN A 126 3.61 15.64 1.45
C GLN A 126 2.53 14.92 2.28
N ILE A 127 2.89 14.37 3.43
CA ILE A 127 1.94 13.70 4.35
C ILE A 127 0.89 14.71 4.84
N VAL A 128 1.33 15.87 5.32
CA VAL A 128 0.43 16.94 5.79
C VAL A 128 -0.50 17.39 4.67
N SER A 129 0.03 17.59 3.46
CA SER A 129 -0.76 17.99 2.30
C SER A 129 -1.82 16.94 1.92
N ALA A 130 -1.46 15.65 1.93
CA ALA A 130 -2.38 14.56 1.64
C ALA A 130 -3.53 14.49 2.66
N LEU A 131 -3.22 14.60 3.95
CA LEU A 131 -4.24 14.61 5.02
C LEU A 131 -5.11 15.87 4.94
N ALA A 132 -4.51 17.03 4.71
CA ALA A 132 -5.22 18.30 4.59
C ALA A 132 -6.17 18.34 3.37
N ALA A 133 -5.79 17.68 2.26
CA ALA A 133 -6.64 17.54 1.09
C ALA A 133 -7.82 16.58 1.32
N ALA A 134 -7.64 15.53 2.13
CA ALA A 134 -8.71 14.58 2.46
C ALA A 134 -9.78 15.19 3.37
N ARG A 135 -9.39 16.07 4.31
CA ARG A 135 -10.28 16.68 5.30
C ARG A 135 -11.55 17.35 4.71
N PRO A 136 -11.45 18.34 3.79
CA PRO A 136 -12.66 18.99 3.25
C PRO A 136 -13.54 18.02 2.48
N ARG A 137 -12.97 16.96 1.88
CA ARG A 137 -13.76 15.96 1.14
C ARG A 137 -14.53 15.04 2.08
N LEU A 138 -13.89 14.58 3.16
CA LEU A 138 -14.58 13.83 4.22
C LEU A 138 -15.70 14.65 4.87
N ALA A 139 -15.47 15.94 5.12
CA ALA A 139 -16.49 16.83 5.68
C ALA A 139 -17.72 16.94 4.75
N ALA A 140 -17.50 17.15 3.45
CA ALA A 140 -18.58 17.21 2.46
C ALA A 140 -19.38 15.89 2.39
N LEU A 141 -18.69 14.75 2.39
CA LEU A 141 -19.35 13.44 2.41
C LEU A 141 -20.13 13.18 3.70
N LEU A 142 -19.61 13.65 4.84
CA LEU A 142 -20.28 13.52 6.14
C LEU A 142 -21.58 14.33 6.16
N GLU A 143 -21.60 15.53 5.59
CA GLU A 143 -22.82 16.34 5.46
C GLU A 143 -23.88 15.63 4.62
N GLU A 144 -23.47 15.00 3.52
CA GLU A 144 -24.37 14.29 2.59
C GLU A 144 -24.93 12.99 3.18
N LYS A 145 -24.06 12.15 3.77
CA LYS A 145 -24.40 10.76 4.14
C LYS A 145 -24.67 10.57 5.63
N ARG A 146 -24.21 11.50 6.48
CA ARG A 146 -24.37 11.46 7.95
C ARG A 146 -23.92 10.12 8.57
N SER A 147 -22.84 9.55 8.05
CA SER A 147 -22.28 8.27 8.52
C SER A 147 -21.39 8.45 9.74
N LEU A 148 -21.51 7.56 10.72
CA LEU A 148 -20.59 7.49 11.87
C LEU A 148 -19.15 7.16 11.44
N GLU A 149 -18.98 6.35 10.39
CA GLU A 149 -17.66 5.99 9.87
C GLU A 149 -16.93 7.22 9.32
N LEU A 150 -17.65 8.08 8.58
CA LEU A 150 -17.14 9.35 8.05
C LEU A 150 -16.76 10.33 9.17
N SER A 151 -17.59 10.40 10.21
CA SER A 151 -17.31 11.21 11.39
C SER A 151 -16.04 10.73 12.10
N GLY A 152 -15.91 9.41 12.31
CA GLY A 152 -14.69 8.81 12.86
C GLY A 152 -13.44 9.12 12.03
N ALA A 153 -13.51 8.90 10.71
CA ALA A 153 -12.39 9.17 9.80
C ALA A 153 -11.99 10.66 9.80
N LEU A 154 -12.96 11.58 9.80
CA LEU A 154 -12.70 13.02 9.85
C LEU A 154 -12.00 13.40 11.17
N ASN A 155 -12.51 12.91 12.31
CA ASN A 155 -11.90 13.14 13.61
C ASN A 155 -10.45 12.61 13.67
N THR A 156 -10.19 11.42 13.10
CA THR A 156 -8.83 10.89 13.00
C THR A 156 -7.94 11.83 12.19
N VAL A 157 -8.36 12.26 11.00
CA VAL A 157 -7.57 13.17 10.16
C VAL A 157 -7.29 14.49 10.88
N GLU A 158 -8.27 15.05 11.57
CA GLU A 158 -8.09 16.31 12.31
C GLU A 158 -7.11 16.16 13.49
N SER A 159 -7.25 15.10 14.27
CA SER A 159 -6.33 14.79 15.38
C SER A 159 -4.90 14.57 14.88
N GLU A 160 -4.73 13.79 13.82
CA GLU A 160 -3.42 13.48 13.25
C GLU A 160 -2.79 14.70 12.58
N LEU A 161 -3.57 15.53 11.87
CA LEU A 161 -3.08 16.79 11.31
C LEU A 161 -2.55 17.72 12.40
N MET A 162 -3.26 17.82 13.53
CA MET A 162 -2.81 18.64 14.66
C MET A 162 -1.47 18.14 15.21
N LEU A 163 -1.33 16.82 15.40
CA LEU A 163 -0.08 16.21 15.87
C LEU A 163 1.09 16.42 14.90
N ILE A 164 0.84 16.19 13.61
CA ILE A 164 1.88 16.18 12.57
C ILE A 164 2.29 17.60 12.16
N ALA A 165 1.37 18.56 12.18
CA ALA A 165 1.66 19.94 11.79
C ALA A 165 2.73 20.59 12.69
N ASP A 166 2.71 20.29 13.99
CA ASP A 166 3.68 20.83 14.94
C ASP A 166 5.07 20.19 14.80
N GLU A 167 5.15 18.94 14.31
CA GLU A 167 6.43 18.23 14.18
C GLU A 167 7.41 18.96 13.27
N ARG A 168 6.93 19.65 12.22
CA ARG A 168 7.79 20.45 11.36
C ARG A 168 8.58 21.48 12.19
N SER A 169 7.87 22.21 13.05
CA SER A 169 8.48 23.24 13.88
C SER A 169 9.47 22.63 14.88
N GLU A 170 9.16 21.45 15.41
CA GLU A 170 10.02 20.71 16.33
C GLU A 170 11.29 20.17 15.66
N ILE A 171 11.19 19.69 14.42
CA ILE A 171 12.35 19.28 13.61
C ILE A 171 13.25 20.48 13.33
N GLU A 172 12.67 21.61 12.92
CA GLU A 172 13.45 22.83 12.66
C GLU A 172 14.13 23.35 13.95
N LYS A 173 13.43 23.34 15.10
CA LYS A 173 14.02 23.67 16.40
C LYS A 173 15.17 22.71 16.75
N ALA A 174 14.98 21.41 16.59
CA ALA A 174 16.02 20.41 16.86
C ALA A 174 17.27 20.63 16.00
N ARG A 175 17.09 20.93 14.70
CA ARG A 175 18.20 21.23 13.79
C ARG A 175 18.92 22.53 14.12
N ARG A 176 18.19 23.59 14.48
CA ARG A 176 18.78 24.87 14.91
C ARG A 176 19.63 24.70 16.17
N ASN A 177 19.17 23.87 17.10
CA ASN A 177 19.85 23.65 18.39
C ASN A 177 20.97 22.59 18.31
N ALA A 178 21.11 21.87 17.20
CA ALA A 178 22.16 20.88 17.01
C ALA A 178 23.54 21.52 16.84
N THR A 179 24.58 20.85 17.35
CA THR A 179 25.97 21.31 17.16
C THR A 179 26.39 21.20 15.69
N PRO A 180 27.41 21.95 15.25
CA PRO A 180 27.92 21.83 13.87
C PRO A 180 28.27 20.39 13.46
N GLU A 181 28.85 19.61 14.37
CA GLU A 181 29.23 18.21 14.13
C GLU A 181 27.99 17.32 13.98
N GLN A 182 26.97 17.53 14.82
CA GLN A 182 25.70 16.81 14.72
C GLN A 182 24.98 17.13 13.41
N ARG A 183 25.00 18.40 12.98
CA ARG A 183 24.43 18.82 11.69
C ARG A 183 25.18 18.18 10.52
N ALA A 184 26.50 18.19 10.54
CA ALA A 184 27.31 17.54 9.51
C ALA A 184 27.02 16.03 9.41
N ALA A 185 27.01 15.31 10.54
CA ALA A 185 26.66 13.89 10.56
C ALA A 185 25.23 13.63 10.07
N ALA A 186 24.29 14.52 10.41
CA ALA A 186 22.91 14.41 9.97
C ALA A 186 22.76 14.61 8.44
N LEU A 187 23.50 15.55 7.85
CA LEU A 187 23.51 15.78 6.40
C LEU A 187 24.01 14.54 5.65
N ALA A 188 25.10 13.93 6.10
CA ALA A 188 25.61 12.69 5.51
C ALA A 188 24.59 11.54 5.62
N THR A 189 23.92 11.41 6.77
CA THR A 189 22.87 10.42 6.98
C THR A 189 21.67 10.64 6.06
N ARG A 190 21.23 11.90 5.89
CA ARG A 190 20.15 12.26 4.96
C ARG A 190 20.51 11.92 3.52
N ALA A 191 21.73 12.23 3.07
CA ALA A 191 22.20 11.90 1.72
C ALA A 191 22.19 10.38 1.48
N ASN A 192 22.73 9.60 2.42
CA ASN A 192 22.75 8.14 2.32
C ASN A 192 21.34 7.55 2.22
N ARG A 193 20.39 8.05 3.02
CA ARG A 193 18.99 7.61 2.96
C ARG A 193 18.38 7.82 1.57
N TRP A 194 18.67 8.94 0.91
CA TRP A 194 18.19 9.18 -0.46
C TRP A 194 18.88 8.28 -1.49
N LEU A 195 20.17 7.99 -1.32
CA LEU A 195 20.87 7.01 -2.17
C LEU A 195 20.32 5.58 -1.96
N ASP A 196 19.94 5.22 -0.74
CA ASP A 196 19.26 3.95 -0.46
C ASP A 196 17.90 3.87 -1.19
N GLN A 197 17.16 4.98 -1.28
CA GLN A 197 15.93 5.04 -2.08
C GLN A 197 16.18 4.77 -3.56
N VAL A 198 17.32 5.18 -4.12
CA VAL A 198 17.70 4.81 -5.51
C VAL A 198 17.83 3.29 -5.62
N ARG A 199 18.53 2.65 -4.66
CA ARG A 199 18.70 1.20 -4.64
C ARG A 199 17.37 0.47 -4.54
N ILE A 200 16.45 0.95 -3.71
CA ILE A 200 15.15 0.33 -3.47
C ILE A 200 14.19 0.49 -4.67
N HIS A 201 14.21 1.64 -5.35
CA HIS A 201 13.21 1.97 -6.36
C HIS A 201 13.68 1.85 -7.82
N PHE A 202 14.99 1.77 -8.08
CA PHE A 202 15.49 1.85 -9.45
C PHE A 202 16.49 0.74 -9.78
N THR A 203 17.38 0.40 -8.86
CA THR A 203 18.43 -0.60 -9.14
C THR A 203 17.84 -1.98 -9.39
N GLY A 204 18.14 -2.56 -10.57
CA GLY A 204 17.69 -3.90 -10.95
C GLY A 204 16.21 -3.98 -11.34
N HIS A 205 15.51 -2.86 -11.44
CA HIS A 205 14.11 -2.82 -11.84
C HIS A 205 13.95 -2.43 -13.31
N PRO A 206 12.96 -3.00 -14.02
CA PRO A 206 12.62 -2.54 -15.36
C PRO A 206 12.18 -1.08 -15.32
N ARG A 207 12.64 -0.26 -16.28
CA ARG A 207 12.29 1.17 -16.37
C ARG A 207 10.78 1.41 -16.36
N ALA A 208 10.00 0.57 -17.03
CA ALA A 208 8.54 0.66 -17.05
C ALA A 208 7.85 0.36 -15.69
N SER A 209 8.59 -0.10 -14.68
CA SER A 209 8.10 -0.27 -13.30
C SER A 209 8.58 0.84 -12.34
N CYS A 210 9.34 1.80 -12.85
CA CYS A 210 9.97 2.85 -12.06
C CYS A 210 9.23 4.17 -12.25
N GLU A 211 9.21 4.98 -11.21
CA GLU A 211 8.54 6.28 -11.21
C GLU A 211 9.55 7.40 -11.51
N PRO A 212 9.50 8.04 -12.69
CA PRO A 212 10.52 9.03 -13.08
C PRO A 212 10.50 10.27 -12.17
N GLU A 213 9.32 10.73 -11.75
CA GLU A 213 9.19 11.87 -10.84
C GLU A 213 9.84 11.61 -9.47
N ARG A 214 9.79 10.37 -8.99
CA ARG A 214 10.49 9.99 -7.75
C ARG A 214 12.00 10.08 -7.90
N LEU A 215 12.57 9.73 -9.05
CA LEU A 215 14.01 9.87 -9.27
C LEU A 215 14.42 11.34 -9.39
N ARG A 216 13.60 12.17 -10.06
CA ARG A 216 13.80 13.62 -10.12
C ARG A 216 13.72 14.26 -8.74
N GLU A 217 12.79 13.83 -7.90
CA GLU A 217 12.70 14.24 -6.50
C GLU A 217 13.98 13.88 -5.74
N ILE A 218 14.47 12.63 -5.87
CA ILE A 218 15.73 12.21 -5.23
C ILE A 218 16.89 13.10 -5.68
N VAL A 219 17.01 13.42 -6.97
CA VAL A 219 18.04 14.32 -7.50
C VAL A 219 17.94 15.70 -6.84
N ARG A 220 16.75 16.33 -6.86
CA ARG A 220 16.53 17.64 -6.22
C ARG A 220 16.90 17.63 -4.73
N ARG A 221 16.66 16.51 -4.03
CA ARG A 221 16.98 16.36 -2.61
C ARG A 221 18.47 16.23 -2.35
N LEU A 222 19.16 15.42 -3.16
CA LEU A 222 20.61 15.28 -3.08
C LEU A 222 21.30 16.61 -3.37
N GLU A 223 20.83 17.37 -4.36
CA GLU A 223 21.35 18.70 -4.68
C GLU A 223 21.13 19.70 -3.54
N ALA A 224 19.92 19.73 -2.95
CA ALA A 224 19.64 20.58 -1.79
C ALA A 224 20.53 20.23 -0.58
N ILE A 225 20.74 18.94 -0.31
CA ILE A 225 21.65 18.49 0.76
C ILE A 225 23.09 18.86 0.45
N ALA A 226 23.54 18.70 -0.79
CA ALA A 226 24.88 19.11 -1.21
C ALA A 226 25.09 20.62 -1.03
N GLU A 227 24.06 21.43 -1.27
CA GLU A 227 24.11 22.86 -0.99
C GLU A 227 24.20 23.16 0.51
N GLU A 228 23.40 22.48 1.35
CA GLU A 228 23.54 22.56 2.82
C GLU A 228 24.97 22.14 3.28
N MET A 229 25.57 21.13 2.64
CA MET A 229 26.93 20.66 2.95
C MET A 229 28.03 21.65 2.53
N ARG A 230 27.79 22.51 1.53
CA ARG A 230 28.74 23.55 1.07
C ARG A 230 28.79 24.76 2.00
N ALA A 231 27.85 24.88 2.94
CA ALA A 231 27.84 25.96 3.90
C ALA A 231 29.20 26.03 4.64
N PRO A 232 29.78 27.23 4.88
CA PRO A 232 31.12 27.38 5.44
C PRO A 232 31.37 26.57 6.72
N GLU A 233 30.35 26.42 7.57
CA GLU A 233 30.39 25.64 8.80
C GLU A 233 30.53 24.12 8.61
N HIS A 234 30.32 23.61 7.39
CA HIS A 234 30.28 22.18 7.07
C HIS A 234 31.21 21.79 5.90
N ALA A 235 31.62 22.75 5.08
CA ALA A 235 32.34 22.53 3.82
C ALA A 235 33.58 21.63 3.95
N ALA A 236 34.41 21.86 4.97
CA ALA A 236 35.63 21.07 5.17
C ALA A 236 35.37 19.59 5.46
N ALA A 237 34.26 19.27 6.13
CA ALA A 237 33.90 17.89 6.50
C ALA A 237 33.20 17.13 5.37
N HIS A 238 32.76 17.81 4.31
CA HIS A 238 31.87 17.24 3.28
C HIS A 238 32.34 17.46 1.85
N ALA A 239 33.55 17.97 1.61
CA ALA A 239 34.08 18.18 0.27
C ALA A 239 33.94 16.94 -0.63
N ASP A 240 34.31 15.75 -0.11
CA ASP A 240 34.20 14.49 -0.85
C ASP A 240 32.75 14.06 -1.09
N ASN A 241 31.87 14.24 -0.10
CA ASN A 241 30.44 13.92 -0.24
C ASN A 241 29.77 14.80 -1.29
N VAL A 242 30.08 16.10 -1.30
CA VAL A 242 29.58 17.06 -2.28
C VAL A 242 30.08 16.70 -3.68
N ALA A 243 31.35 16.32 -3.82
CA ALA A 243 31.91 15.86 -5.09
C ALA A 243 31.20 14.60 -5.60
N LEU A 244 30.98 13.61 -4.74
CA LEU A 244 30.28 12.36 -5.09
C LEU A 244 28.81 12.62 -5.49
N ILE A 245 28.12 13.51 -4.77
CA ILE A 245 26.74 13.88 -5.12
C ILE A 245 26.72 14.57 -6.49
N ALA A 246 27.61 15.55 -6.72
CA ALA A 246 27.70 16.29 -7.98
C ALA A 246 28.07 15.38 -9.17
N GLU A 247 28.85 14.34 -8.95
CA GLU A 247 29.16 13.32 -9.97
C GLU A 247 27.94 12.46 -10.30
N ARG A 248 27.14 12.09 -9.29
CA ARG A 248 26.03 11.13 -9.46
C ARG A 248 24.73 11.76 -9.96
N THR A 249 24.40 12.98 -9.53
CA THR A 249 23.10 13.59 -9.85
C THR A 249 22.82 13.73 -11.35
N PRO A 250 23.79 14.06 -12.23
CA PRO A 250 23.53 14.13 -13.67
C PRO A 250 23.13 12.77 -14.27
N ALA A 251 23.79 11.68 -13.83
CA ALA A 251 23.47 10.34 -14.30
C ALA A 251 22.07 9.89 -13.84
N LEU A 252 21.69 10.22 -12.60
CA LEU A 252 20.35 9.94 -12.08
C LEU A 252 19.26 10.75 -12.80
N ALA A 253 19.54 12.02 -13.12
CA ALA A 253 18.62 12.86 -13.90
C ALA A 253 18.43 12.30 -15.31
N ALA A 254 19.51 11.92 -15.99
CA ALA A 254 19.45 11.28 -17.30
C ALA A 254 18.69 9.93 -17.27
N GLU A 255 18.86 9.14 -16.21
CA GLU A 255 18.09 7.90 -16.03
C GLU A 255 16.60 8.19 -15.81
N ALA A 256 16.24 9.27 -15.11
CA ALA A 256 14.83 9.66 -14.95
C ALA A 256 14.18 10.00 -16.31
N ASP A 257 14.90 10.69 -17.19
CA ASP A 257 14.44 10.99 -18.54
C ASP A 257 14.35 9.72 -19.41
N ALA A 258 15.31 8.80 -19.27
CA ALA A 258 15.27 7.51 -19.95
C ALA A 258 14.11 6.63 -19.49
N ILE A 259 13.76 6.66 -18.20
CA ILE A 259 12.58 6.01 -17.63
C ILE A 259 11.31 6.62 -18.22
N ALA A 260 11.19 7.95 -18.21
CA ALA A 260 10.04 8.64 -18.76
C ALA A 260 9.84 8.31 -20.26
N ALA A 261 10.92 8.30 -21.04
CA ALA A 261 10.89 7.92 -22.45
C ALA A 261 10.47 6.45 -22.65
N ALA A 262 10.97 5.53 -21.81
CA ALA A 262 10.60 4.11 -21.87
C ALA A 262 9.10 3.89 -21.55
N ILE A 263 8.56 4.61 -20.57
CA ILE A 263 7.13 4.55 -20.22
C ILE A 263 6.29 5.14 -21.35
N ALA A 264 6.66 6.30 -21.89
CA ALA A 264 5.93 6.95 -22.97
C ALA A 264 5.90 6.13 -24.27
N ALA A 265 6.96 5.35 -24.53
CA ALA A 265 7.03 4.46 -25.68
C ALA A 265 6.24 3.16 -25.51
N ALA A 266 5.96 2.74 -24.26
CA ALA A 266 5.26 1.50 -23.95
C ALA A 266 3.74 1.70 -24.01
N LYS A 267 3.00 0.64 -24.35
CA LYS A 267 1.53 0.69 -24.29
C LYS A 267 1.08 0.64 -22.82
N PRO A 268 -0.02 1.32 -22.43
CA PRO A 268 -0.50 1.29 -21.05
C PRO A 268 -0.66 -0.12 -20.46
N ARG A 269 -1.16 -1.08 -21.25
CA ARG A 269 -1.28 -2.49 -20.84
C ARG A 269 0.07 -3.18 -20.58
N GLU A 270 1.11 -2.83 -21.33
CA GLU A 270 2.45 -3.36 -21.12
C GLU A 270 3.03 -2.81 -19.82
N VAL A 271 2.86 -1.50 -19.56
CA VAL A 271 3.25 -0.87 -18.29
C VAL A 271 2.52 -1.51 -17.12
N ALA A 272 1.20 -1.69 -17.21
CA ALA A 272 0.41 -2.36 -16.18
C ALA A 272 0.88 -3.81 -15.93
N SER A 273 1.24 -4.55 -16.98
CA SER A 273 1.80 -5.90 -16.85
C SER A 273 3.15 -5.91 -16.14
N VAL A 274 4.03 -4.95 -16.47
CA VAL A 274 5.35 -4.82 -15.84
C VAL A 274 5.21 -4.42 -14.36
N LEU A 275 4.29 -3.52 -14.03
CA LEU A 275 3.97 -3.16 -12.64
C LEU A 275 3.42 -4.36 -11.85
N GLY A 276 2.54 -5.17 -12.45
CA GLY A 276 2.06 -6.41 -11.83
C GLY A 276 3.18 -7.41 -11.53
N ALA A 277 4.13 -7.56 -12.46
CA ALA A 277 5.31 -8.40 -12.23
C ALA A 277 6.21 -7.85 -11.10
N ALA A 278 6.40 -6.53 -11.05
CA ALA A 278 7.16 -5.87 -9.98
C ALA A 278 6.50 -6.07 -8.60
N ALA A 279 5.17 -5.96 -8.52
CA ALA A 279 4.41 -6.25 -7.30
C ALA A 279 4.58 -7.70 -6.85
N ASN A 280 4.48 -8.66 -7.78
CA ASN A 280 4.70 -10.08 -7.46
C ASN A 280 6.10 -10.33 -6.88
N ARG A 281 7.13 -9.67 -7.41
CA ARG A 281 8.48 -9.80 -6.85
C ARG A 281 8.58 -9.30 -5.40
N ILE A 282 7.86 -8.23 -5.05
CA ILE A 282 7.80 -7.74 -3.66
C ILE A 282 7.10 -8.75 -2.76
N ILE A 283 6.02 -9.36 -3.24
CA ILE A 283 5.28 -10.39 -2.50
C ILE A 283 6.17 -11.62 -2.25
N GLU A 284 6.98 -12.02 -3.23
CA GLU A 284 7.97 -13.09 -3.09
C GLU A 284 9.05 -12.74 -2.06
N LEU A 285 9.64 -11.54 -2.15
CA LEU A 285 10.64 -11.06 -1.17
C LEU A 285 10.07 -11.04 0.25
N TYR A 286 8.81 -10.62 0.41
CA TYR A 286 8.14 -10.71 1.71
C TYR A 286 8.05 -12.16 2.20
N ALA A 287 7.64 -13.10 1.34
CA ALA A 287 7.57 -14.50 1.71
C ALA A 287 8.96 -15.08 2.08
N GLU A 288 10.00 -14.76 1.31
CA GLU A 288 11.38 -15.19 1.54
C GLU A 288 11.93 -14.68 2.90
N HIS A 289 11.67 -13.42 3.24
CA HIS A 289 12.31 -12.78 4.39
C HIS A 289 11.46 -12.71 5.67
N PHE A 290 10.15 -12.94 5.60
CA PHE A 290 9.25 -12.75 6.75
C PHE A 290 8.41 -13.99 7.07
N ALA A 291 8.11 -14.86 6.10
CA ALA A 291 7.27 -16.03 6.37
C ALA A 291 7.96 -17.00 7.34
N GLY A 292 7.20 -17.46 8.34
CA GLY A 292 7.69 -18.44 9.34
C GLY A 292 8.68 -17.90 10.37
N GLN A 293 9.11 -16.64 10.29
CA GLN A 293 10.03 -16.04 11.26
C GLN A 293 9.30 -15.40 12.44
N SER A 294 9.94 -15.28 13.60
CA SER A 294 9.37 -14.53 14.73
C SER A 294 9.34 -13.02 14.45
N ARG A 295 8.30 -12.31 14.89
CA ARG A 295 8.20 -10.85 14.74
C ARG A 295 9.40 -10.11 15.33
N ALA A 296 9.92 -10.61 16.44
CA ALA A 296 11.11 -10.08 17.10
C ALA A 296 12.36 -10.02 16.20
N THR A 297 12.55 -11.02 15.34
CA THR A 297 13.79 -11.20 14.57
C THR A 297 13.72 -10.62 13.17
N ARG A 298 12.52 -10.23 12.70
CA ARG A 298 12.30 -9.71 11.34
C ARG A 298 12.97 -8.35 11.12
N ASN A 299 13.41 -8.10 9.90
CA ASN A 299 14.02 -6.81 9.52
C ASN A 299 12.93 -5.77 9.26
N LEU A 300 12.71 -4.87 10.22
CA LEU A 300 11.69 -3.82 10.15
C LEU A 300 11.98 -2.79 9.04
N SER A 301 13.27 -2.49 8.79
CA SER A 301 13.67 -1.56 7.72
C SER A 301 13.31 -2.13 6.37
N LEU A 302 13.67 -3.40 6.12
CA LEU A 302 13.35 -4.08 4.86
C LEU A 302 11.83 -4.10 4.61
N LEU A 303 11.02 -4.37 5.63
CA LEU A 303 9.56 -4.35 5.47
C LEU A 303 9.06 -2.95 5.11
N GLY A 304 9.62 -1.91 5.72
CA GLY A 304 9.33 -0.52 5.37
C GLY A 304 9.64 -0.24 3.90
N ASP A 305 10.82 -0.65 3.42
CA ASP A 305 11.23 -0.48 2.02
C ASP A 305 10.28 -1.22 1.05
N LEU A 306 9.85 -2.44 1.40
CA LEU A 306 8.87 -3.19 0.61
C LEU A 306 7.51 -2.49 0.57
N CYS A 307 7.03 -1.93 1.70
CA CYS A 307 5.80 -1.16 1.75
C CYS A 307 5.88 0.11 0.88
N ASP A 308 6.97 0.87 0.99
CA ASP A 308 7.17 2.11 0.22
C ASP A 308 7.22 1.84 -1.28
N ARG A 309 7.89 0.76 -1.69
CA ARG A 309 7.94 0.31 -3.08
C ARG A 309 6.57 -0.14 -3.57
N LEU A 310 5.87 -0.96 -2.80
CA LEU A 310 4.54 -1.45 -3.17
C LEU A 310 3.53 -0.29 -3.26
N GLY A 311 3.64 0.72 -2.39
CA GLY A 311 2.86 1.96 -2.47
C GLY A 311 3.12 2.77 -3.74
N SER A 312 4.37 2.88 -4.19
CA SER A 312 4.68 3.54 -5.48
C SER A 312 4.14 2.76 -6.68
N ILE A 313 4.19 1.42 -6.65
CA ILE A 313 3.58 0.59 -7.71
C ILE A 313 2.05 0.78 -7.72
N ARG A 314 1.43 0.79 -6.53
CA ARG A 314 0.00 1.03 -6.37
C ARG A 314 -0.43 2.32 -7.05
N ASP A 315 0.29 3.43 -6.82
CA ASP A 315 -0.07 4.72 -7.42
C ASP A 315 0.07 4.73 -8.93
N GLN A 316 1.16 4.16 -9.44
CA GLN A 316 1.37 4.04 -10.89
C GLN A 316 0.26 3.21 -11.53
N MET A 317 -0.15 2.11 -10.90
CA MET A 317 -1.26 1.28 -11.38
C MET A 317 -2.61 2.02 -11.31
N ALA A 318 -2.85 2.78 -10.24
CA ALA A 318 -4.06 3.59 -10.11
C ALA A 318 -4.12 4.70 -11.18
N GLY A 319 -2.99 5.33 -11.51
CA GLY A 319 -2.90 6.34 -12.57
C GLY A 319 -3.09 5.79 -13.99
N LEU A 320 -2.91 4.48 -14.19
CA LEU A 320 -3.15 3.80 -15.47
C LEU A 320 -4.56 3.21 -15.60
N LEU A 321 -5.34 3.21 -14.52
CA LEU A 321 -6.64 2.56 -14.50
C LEU A 321 -7.66 3.33 -15.36
N THR A 322 -8.31 2.61 -16.27
CA THR A 322 -9.47 3.08 -17.03
C THR A 322 -10.71 2.28 -16.63
N ASP A 323 -11.91 2.83 -16.79
CA ASP A 323 -13.17 2.21 -16.34
C ASP A 323 -13.38 0.76 -16.85
N ASP A 324 -12.89 0.45 -18.06
CA ASP A 324 -13.04 -0.87 -18.70
C ASP A 324 -11.88 -1.86 -18.41
N ASP A 325 -10.84 -1.47 -17.67
CA ASP A 325 -9.66 -2.30 -17.43
C ASP A 325 -9.79 -3.16 -16.16
N THR A 326 -10.52 -4.27 -16.31
CA THR A 326 -10.75 -5.23 -15.22
C THR A 326 -9.47 -5.93 -14.75
N VAL A 327 -8.45 -6.09 -15.61
CA VAL A 327 -7.21 -6.78 -15.27
C VAL A 327 -6.35 -5.88 -14.37
N THR A 328 -6.15 -4.62 -14.78
CA THR A 328 -5.41 -3.65 -13.97
C THR A 328 -6.13 -3.38 -12.66
N ALA A 329 -7.47 -3.29 -12.67
CA ALA A 329 -8.27 -3.15 -11.45
C ALA A 329 -8.03 -4.31 -10.46
N ASN A 330 -8.03 -5.56 -10.95
CA ASN A 330 -7.81 -6.73 -10.11
C ASN A 330 -6.38 -6.77 -9.54
N ASN A 331 -5.38 -6.44 -10.37
CA ASN A 331 -4.00 -6.39 -9.91
C ASN A 331 -3.80 -5.27 -8.87
N LEU A 332 -4.38 -4.09 -9.10
CA LEU A 332 -4.33 -2.96 -8.16
C LEU A 332 -4.93 -3.37 -6.81
N HIS A 333 -6.07 -4.04 -6.83
CA HIS A 333 -6.69 -4.55 -5.60
C HIS A 333 -5.81 -5.54 -4.83
N ILE A 334 -5.12 -6.45 -5.54
CA ILE A 334 -4.16 -7.37 -4.90
C ILE A 334 -3.02 -6.58 -4.26
N VAL A 335 -2.48 -5.59 -4.96
CA VAL A 335 -1.42 -4.71 -4.46
C VAL A 335 -1.87 -3.95 -3.22
N GLU A 336 -3.05 -3.34 -3.24
CA GLU A 336 -3.63 -2.62 -2.10
C GLU A 336 -3.81 -3.53 -0.89
N SER A 337 -4.40 -4.72 -1.08
CA SER A 337 -4.60 -5.69 0.00
C SER A 337 -3.28 -6.19 0.59
N ARG A 338 -2.24 -6.38 -0.23
CA ARG A 338 -0.91 -6.78 0.26
C ARG A 338 -0.21 -5.65 0.99
N LEU A 339 -0.32 -4.43 0.49
CA LEU A 339 0.22 -3.23 1.13
C LEU A 339 -0.38 -3.06 2.52
N GLU A 340 -1.71 -3.07 2.64
CA GLU A 340 -2.41 -2.97 3.93
C GLU A 340 -1.93 -4.05 4.92
N ALA A 341 -1.83 -5.31 4.47
CA ALA A 341 -1.34 -6.40 5.30
C ALA A 341 0.12 -6.19 5.76
N TYR A 342 0.98 -5.68 4.89
CA TYR A 342 2.40 -5.43 5.22
C TYR A 342 2.56 -4.20 6.13
N GLU A 343 1.74 -3.17 5.96
CA GLU A 343 1.72 -2.01 6.85
C GLU A 343 1.26 -2.39 8.25
N GLN A 344 0.23 -3.23 8.37
CA GLN A 344 -0.19 -3.77 9.66
C GLN A 344 0.89 -4.64 10.30
N GLU A 345 1.52 -5.52 9.52
CA GLU A 345 2.62 -6.36 10.04
C GLU A 345 3.83 -5.52 10.48
N TRP A 346 4.12 -4.41 9.79
CA TRP A 346 5.15 -3.46 10.20
C TRP A 346 4.88 -2.89 11.58
N VAL A 347 3.63 -2.47 11.85
CA VAL A 347 3.20 -1.97 13.17
C VAL A 347 3.37 -3.05 14.24
N GLU A 348 2.95 -4.28 13.96
CA GLU A 348 3.05 -5.39 14.90
C GLU A 348 4.49 -5.81 15.20
N ILE A 349 5.38 -5.76 14.21
CA ILE A 349 6.82 -5.98 14.41
C ILE A 349 7.42 -4.83 15.24
N ALA A 350 7.07 -3.58 14.94
CA ALA A 350 7.55 -2.42 15.70
C ALA A 350 7.18 -2.53 17.19
N LYS A 351 5.91 -2.87 17.49
CA LYS A 351 5.43 -3.15 18.86
C LYS A 351 6.23 -4.27 19.51
N ALA A 352 6.35 -5.43 18.84
CA ALA A 352 7.05 -6.59 19.40
C ALA A 352 8.51 -6.29 19.73
N LYS A 353 9.21 -5.53 18.89
CA LYS A 353 10.61 -5.14 19.12
C LYS A 353 10.76 -4.16 20.27
N ALA A 354 9.85 -3.20 20.40
CA ALA A 354 9.87 -2.27 21.50
C ALA A 354 9.56 -2.94 22.84
N SER A 355 8.61 -3.88 22.90
CA SER A 355 8.35 -4.68 24.11
C SER A 355 9.55 -5.55 24.52
N GLN A 356 10.39 -6.00 23.58
CA GLN A 356 11.65 -6.67 23.90
C GLN A 356 12.71 -5.72 24.47
N ALA A 357 12.71 -4.46 24.04
CA ALA A 357 13.66 -3.46 24.52
C ALA A 357 13.33 -2.98 25.95
N THR A 358 12.05 -2.98 26.35
CA THR A 358 11.59 -2.43 27.63
C THR A 358 11.28 -3.48 28.71
N GLY A 359 11.35 -4.79 28.40
CA GLY A 359 11.07 -5.88 29.35
C GLY A 359 9.63 -5.91 29.90
N THR A 360 8.76 -5.03 29.41
CA THR A 360 7.38 -4.82 29.86
C THR A 360 6.56 -4.42 28.62
N PRO A 361 5.34 -4.94 28.42
CA PRO A 361 4.50 -4.56 27.28
C PRO A 361 3.90 -3.17 27.52
N GLU A 362 4.73 -2.13 27.48
CA GLU A 362 4.24 -0.76 27.27
C GLU A 362 4.04 -0.57 25.76
N ASP A 363 2.86 -0.03 25.40
CA ASP A 363 2.51 0.35 24.04
C ASP A 363 3.43 1.49 23.58
N PRO A 364 4.43 1.22 22.74
CA PRO A 364 5.41 2.21 22.32
C PRO A 364 4.83 3.18 21.27
N LEU A 365 3.59 2.94 20.84
CA LEU A 365 2.86 3.75 19.86
C LEU A 365 1.72 4.57 20.50
N GLY A 366 1.62 4.56 21.83
CA GLY A 366 0.76 5.46 22.59
C GLY A 366 -0.69 5.51 22.09
N GLY A 367 -1.44 4.40 22.19
CA GLY A 367 -2.90 4.44 22.23
C GLY A 367 -3.59 5.07 21.02
N PHE A 368 -3.39 4.52 19.81
CA PHE A 368 -4.20 4.90 18.65
C PHE A 368 -4.73 3.66 17.91
N LEU A 369 -6.05 3.68 17.68
CA LEU A 369 -6.97 2.64 17.18
C LEU A 369 -7.61 1.73 18.25
N ARG A 370 -8.75 2.20 18.79
CA ARG A 370 -9.94 1.38 18.95
C ARG A 370 -10.94 1.75 17.87
#